data_AF-A0A518E3Y1-F1
#
_entry.id   AF-A0A518E3Y1-F1
#
_cell.length_a   1.000
_cell.length_b   1.000
_cell.length_c   1.000
_cell.angle_alpha   90.00
_cell.angle_beta   90.00
_cell.angle_gamma   90.00
#
_symmetry.space_group_name_H-M   'P 1'
#
loop_
_entity.id
_entity.type
_entity.pdbx_description
1 polymer ?
#
loop_
_entity_poly.entity_id
_entity_poly.type
_entity_poly.pdbx_seq_one_letter_code
_entity_poly.pdbx_strand_id
1 'polypeptide(L)'
;MAGQSPHPQPHRYALRLFQDHPELKEGRISNDRFVSLFRWVSENIEGYDLQVDVVSAKNSAYTESGPFWSDENGPDLSPRAGELCVLAYTVTQPGGNVQGRHFVLLKDRGETQIRVLNPKDPMKDYQFNVEKRDSPSTRYKRMYLESPGGLSKNQPIHELNTVFKVRLVPSHSKPNSAAPMTVDQMKTAIDELAEQLTKEGKLTSPREWRRRGATIGLPGLDLPKSVGGSDWDALQMLEVFRHAGRYNLNLRDVVGGAHGRPAVAMESKVAKDAVKKLVEGEAYFAVAITEENAGTDTKSMQSMAVRDGDGFRLTGSKMWNARLRQATHVVLYTASAEGSPGARSAFLLPIDHPGLVIVDRYAHGLTGNSFGGLKFDKMYVGPEHLIGKDGGGGKIFEEHFLYWRLMQAAAAIGCGERALEIMAGRIRQRHVLGGPIGRFTHLQQPIGENLTKLRMAMALAREAARLYDRGDYDAAEPLVNGIKAEGVETALVACDEAMRAHGALGYSREVDLGDRVRDLMGLRIADGTTDVMRMTVVREKYGFDLWEMSMRSNAETATKEETK
;
A
#
# COMPACT_ATOMS: atom_id res chain seq x y z
N MET A 1 1.85 -3.11 26.44
CA MET A 1 0.94 -2.93 27.60
C MET A 1 0.02 -1.76 27.30
N ALA A 2 -1.25 -2.02 27.02
CA ALA A 2 -2.31 -1.00 27.04
C ALA A 2 -2.62 -0.69 28.50
N GLY A 3 -2.59 0.59 28.90
CA GLY A 3 -2.94 0.97 30.28
C GLY A 3 -2.15 2.11 30.93
N GLN A 4 -1.34 2.89 30.20
CA GLN A 4 -0.86 4.16 30.75
C GLN A 4 -1.93 5.25 30.55
N SER A 5 -2.28 5.94 31.64
CA SER A 5 -3.30 6.99 31.65
C SER A 5 -2.90 8.16 30.74
N PRO A 6 -3.83 8.70 29.93
CA PRO A 6 -3.58 9.92 29.18
C PRO A 6 -3.15 11.06 30.11
N HIS A 7 -2.34 12.00 29.61
CA HIS A 7 -1.93 13.17 30.40
C HIS A 7 -3.19 13.88 30.95
N PRO A 8 -3.28 14.14 32.27
CA PRO A 8 -4.54 14.47 32.93
C PRO A 8 -5.16 15.81 32.50
N GLN A 9 -4.35 16.73 31.93
CA GLN A 9 -4.80 18.08 31.52
C GLN A 9 -4.08 18.55 30.23
N PRO A 10 -4.44 18.01 29.05
CA PRO A 10 -3.74 18.31 27.78
C PRO A 10 -3.87 19.78 27.36
N HIS A 11 -4.94 20.47 27.75
CA HIS A 11 -5.13 21.90 27.52
C HIS A 11 -4.06 22.76 28.18
N ARG A 12 -3.55 22.39 29.37
CA ARG A 12 -2.47 23.14 30.04
C ARG A 12 -1.13 22.99 29.33
N TYR A 13 -0.87 21.82 28.76
CA TYR A 13 0.34 21.58 27.97
C TYR A 13 0.29 22.36 26.64
N ALA A 14 -0.84 22.32 25.94
CA ALA A 14 -1.05 23.12 24.74
C ALA A 14 -0.90 24.62 25.01
N LEU A 15 -1.41 25.11 26.15
CA LEU A 15 -1.24 26.50 26.55
C LEU A 15 0.22 26.90 26.81
N ARG A 16 1.02 26.03 27.44
CA ARG A 16 2.47 26.24 27.59
C ARG A 16 3.15 26.31 26.22
N LEU A 17 2.80 25.42 25.31
CA LEU A 17 3.35 25.41 23.94
C LEU A 17 3.00 26.69 23.16
N PHE A 18 1.78 27.22 23.29
CA PHE A 18 1.41 28.53 22.72
C PHE A 18 2.08 29.71 23.45
N GLN A 19 2.49 29.57 24.72
CA GLN A 19 3.21 30.62 25.45
C GLN A 19 4.67 30.70 24.99
N ASP A 20 5.32 29.55 24.83
CA ASP A 20 6.73 29.44 24.45
C ASP A 20 6.97 29.74 22.95
N HIS A 21 5.90 29.69 22.14
CA HIS A 21 5.93 29.91 20.69
C HIS A 21 4.90 30.98 20.24
N PRO A 22 5.16 32.28 20.46
CA PRO A 22 4.24 33.36 20.11
C PRO A 22 3.95 33.48 18.61
N GLU A 23 4.85 33.03 17.74
CA GLU A 23 4.68 32.97 16.28
C GLU A 23 3.48 32.13 15.84
N LEU A 24 3.06 31.18 16.69
CA LEU A 24 1.86 30.35 16.47
C LEU A 24 0.56 31.17 16.53
N LYS A 25 0.61 32.41 17.05
CA LYS A 25 -0.55 33.31 17.24
C LYS A 25 -0.66 34.38 16.15
N GLU A 26 0.32 34.50 15.27
CA GLU A 26 0.42 35.55 14.24
C GLU A 26 -0.18 35.08 12.92
N GLY A 27 -0.75 35.97 12.09
CA GLY A 27 -1.26 35.64 10.73
C GLY A 27 -2.64 34.96 10.64
N ARG A 28 -3.17 34.80 9.41
CA ARG A 28 -4.45 34.12 9.16
C ARG A 28 -4.32 32.61 9.39
N ILE A 29 -5.36 32.00 9.93
CA ILE A 29 -5.35 30.61 10.36
C ILE A 29 -6.18 29.77 9.39
N SER A 30 -5.51 29.00 8.53
CA SER A 30 -6.12 28.03 7.62
C SER A 30 -6.12 26.62 8.22
N ASN A 31 -6.88 25.70 7.61
CA ASN A 31 -6.83 24.27 7.97
C ASN A 31 -5.42 23.70 7.80
N ASP A 32 -4.77 23.99 6.67
CA ASP A 32 -3.42 23.50 6.37
C ASP A 32 -2.41 24.01 7.38
N ARG A 33 -2.54 25.27 7.82
CA ARG A 33 -1.66 25.83 8.84
C ARG A 33 -1.86 25.16 10.20
N PHE A 34 -3.09 24.80 10.58
CA PHE A 34 -3.34 24.01 11.79
C PHE A 34 -2.74 22.60 11.69
N VAL A 35 -2.88 21.95 10.54
CA VAL A 35 -2.30 20.61 10.33
C VAL A 35 -0.78 20.67 10.36
N SER A 36 -0.16 21.64 9.68
CA SER A 36 1.29 21.86 9.73
C SER A 36 1.77 22.22 11.13
N LEU A 37 0.98 22.98 11.89
CA LEU A 37 1.27 23.29 13.28
C LEU A 37 1.26 22.03 14.16
N PHE A 38 0.18 21.24 14.12
CA PHE A 38 0.12 20.00 14.91
C PHE A 38 1.18 18.99 14.46
N ARG A 39 1.55 18.97 13.18
CA ARG A 39 2.67 18.18 12.69
C ARG A 39 4.00 18.63 13.28
N TRP A 40 4.30 19.93 13.25
CA TRP A 40 5.49 20.50 13.90
C TRP A 40 5.53 20.18 15.40
N VAL A 41 4.39 20.32 16.08
CA VAL A 41 4.29 19.95 17.51
C VAL A 41 4.55 18.46 17.72
N SER A 42 4.08 17.58 16.82
CA SER A 42 4.34 16.14 16.87
C SER A 42 5.83 15.81 16.72
N GLU A 43 6.55 16.61 15.94
CA GLU A 43 7.97 16.41 15.69
C GLU A 43 8.85 16.86 16.86
N ASN A 44 8.30 17.71 17.77
CA ASN A 44 9.05 18.34 18.86
C ASN A 44 8.63 17.89 20.27
N ILE A 45 7.56 17.10 20.41
CA ILE A 45 7.20 16.47 21.69
C ILE A 45 7.77 15.06 21.73
N GLU A 46 8.90 14.87 22.43
CA GLU A 46 9.51 13.55 22.59
C GLU A 46 8.57 12.57 23.31
N GLY A 47 8.44 11.36 22.74
CA GLY A 47 7.70 10.26 23.34
C GLY A 47 6.18 10.28 23.15
N TYR A 48 5.64 11.18 22.32
CA TYR A 48 4.20 11.24 22.00
C TYR A 48 3.94 11.50 20.51
N ASP A 49 2.99 10.76 19.91
CA ASP A 49 2.46 11.05 18.58
C ASP A 49 1.14 11.85 18.71
N LEU A 50 0.85 12.69 17.72
CA LEU A 50 -0.40 13.44 17.65
C LEU A 50 -1.39 12.78 16.68
N GLN A 51 -2.55 12.38 17.20
CA GLN A 51 -3.70 12.04 16.38
C GLN A 51 -4.64 13.25 16.29
N VAL A 52 -4.97 13.68 15.07
CA VAL A 52 -5.86 14.82 14.82
C VAL A 52 -7.06 14.36 14.01
N ASP A 53 -8.23 14.31 14.64
CA ASP A 53 -9.50 14.14 13.93
C ASP A 53 -10.07 15.52 13.59
N VAL A 54 -10.50 15.70 12.34
CA VAL A 54 -11.07 16.97 11.86
C VAL A 54 -12.50 16.73 11.40
N VAL A 55 -13.43 17.53 11.92
CA VAL A 55 -14.82 17.54 11.47
C VAL A 55 -15.22 18.98 11.19
N SER A 56 -15.87 19.22 10.06
CA SER A 56 -16.30 20.57 9.64
C SER A 56 -17.79 20.68 9.39
N ALA A 57 -18.29 21.91 9.31
CA ALA A 57 -19.61 22.20 8.77
C ALA A 57 -19.62 21.90 7.26
N LYS A 58 -20.70 21.32 6.74
CA LYS A 58 -20.86 21.07 5.28
C LYS A 58 -20.81 22.34 4.44
N ASN A 59 -21.16 23.47 5.03
CA ASN A 59 -21.16 24.80 4.41
C ASN A 59 -19.92 25.63 4.76
N SER A 60 -18.89 25.02 5.36
CA SER A 60 -17.67 25.71 5.73
C SER A 60 -16.94 26.20 4.48
N ALA A 61 -16.64 27.50 4.40
CA ALA A 61 -15.85 28.07 3.32
C ALA A 61 -14.36 27.67 3.34
N TYR A 62 -13.96 26.81 4.29
CA TYR A 62 -12.57 26.40 4.51
C TYR A 62 -12.30 24.93 4.18
N THR A 63 -13.30 24.17 3.73
CA THR A 63 -13.12 22.78 3.31
C THR A 63 -14.14 22.41 2.23
N GLU A 64 -13.67 21.79 1.16
CA GLU A 64 -14.52 21.32 0.05
C GLU A 64 -14.87 19.82 0.18
N SER A 65 -14.13 19.08 1.01
CA SER A 65 -14.28 17.64 1.22
C SER A 65 -13.75 17.20 2.58
N GLY A 66 -14.41 16.26 3.24
CA GLY A 66 -13.94 15.68 4.50
C GLY A 66 -15.07 15.17 5.41
N PRO A 67 -14.76 14.75 6.64
CA PRO A 67 -15.79 14.40 7.62
C PRO A 67 -16.59 15.65 7.98
N PHE A 68 -17.91 15.59 7.79
CA PHE A 68 -18.82 16.65 8.18
C PHE A 68 -19.67 16.23 9.38
N TRP A 69 -19.97 17.17 10.28
CA TRP A 69 -20.89 16.88 11.37
C TRP A 69 -22.35 16.87 10.89
N SER A 70 -23.20 16.19 11.66
CA SER A 70 -24.64 16.14 11.39
C SER A 70 -25.27 17.53 11.51
N ASP A 71 -26.17 17.87 10.58
CA ASP A 71 -26.94 19.11 10.60
C ASP A 71 -27.93 19.14 11.78
N GLU A 72 -28.38 17.97 12.23
CA GLU A 72 -29.28 17.80 13.37
C GLU A 72 -28.53 17.96 14.70
N ASN A 73 -27.37 17.30 14.83
CA ASN A 73 -26.67 17.18 16.12
C ASN A 73 -25.53 18.18 16.31
N GLY A 74 -24.92 18.69 15.23
CA GLY A 74 -23.69 19.49 15.29
C GLY A 74 -22.45 18.64 15.63
N PRO A 75 -21.28 19.25 15.86
CA PRO A 75 -20.08 18.53 16.27
C PRO A 75 -20.19 18.01 17.71
N ASP A 76 -19.52 16.88 18.00
CA ASP A 76 -19.36 16.39 19.37
C ASP A 76 -18.36 17.27 20.13
N LEU A 77 -18.89 18.15 21.00
CA LEU A 77 -18.13 19.03 21.88
C LEU A 77 -17.97 18.48 23.30
N SER A 78 -18.09 17.18 23.49
CA SER A 78 -17.91 16.58 24.82
C SER A 78 -16.42 16.46 25.15
N PRO A 79 -15.92 17.08 26.24
CA PRO A 79 -14.52 16.98 26.60
C PRO A 79 -14.18 15.52 26.98
N ARG A 80 -13.05 15.01 26.49
CA ARG A 80 -12.55 13.68 26.79
C ARG A 80 -11.18 13.79 27.45
N ALA A 81 -10.91 12.96 28.45
CA ALA A 81 -9.59 12.93 29.10
C ALA A 81 -8.50 12.61 28.06
N GLY A 82 -7.43 13.41 28.02
CA GLY A 82 -6.35 13.26 27.05
C GLY A 82 -6.62 13.82 25.64
N GLU A 83 -7.80 14.39 25.39
CA GLU A 83 -8.16 15.02 24.12
C GLU A 83 -8.23 16.55 24.27
N LEU A 84 -7.52 17.26 23.42
CA LEU A 84 -7.63 18.71 23.23
C LEU A 84 -8.60 18.98 22.08
N CYS A 85 -9.69 19.69 22.37
CA CYS A 85 -10.66 20.07 21.35
C CYS A 85 -10.47 21.56 20.98
N VAL A 86 -10.16 21.81 19.71
CA VAL A 86 -9.93 23.15 19.16
C VAL A 86 -11.10 23.55 18.28
N LEU A 87 -11.75 24.65 18.64
CA LEU A 87 -12.91 25.19 17.95
C LEU A 87 -12.46 26.33 17.05
N ALA A 88 -12.68 26.21 15.74
CA ALA A 88 -12.35 27.26 14.80
C ALA A 88 -13.63 27.89 14.22
N TYR A 89 -13.74 29.22 14.35
CA TYR A 89 -14.94 29.98 14.02
C TYR A 89 -14.60 31.26 13.24
N THR A 90 -15.55 31.75 12.45
CA THR A 90 -15.43 33.01 11.69
C THR A 90 -16.06 34.14 12.48
N VAL A 91 -15.38 35.28 12.53
CA VAL A 91 -15.89 36.50 13.18
C VAL A 91 -16.41 37.46 12.11
N THR A 92 -17.69 37.83 12.19
CA THR A 92 -18.34 38.81 11.31
C THR A 92 -18.82 40.00 12.14
N GLN A 93 -18.38 41.21 11.82
CA GLN A 93 -18.77 42.43 12.54
C GLN A 93 -20.24 42.81 12.24
N PRO A 94 -20.91 43.63 13.07
CA PRO A 94 -22.30 44.05 12.85
C PRO A 94 -22.59 44.66 11.46
N GLY A 95 -21.57 45.26 10.84
CA GLY A 95 -21.65 45.80 9.46
C GLY A 95 -21.44 44.77 8.34
N GLY A 96 -21.40 43.47 8.64
CA GLY A 96 -21.22 42.38 7.67
C GLY A 96 -19.77 42.10 7.24
N ASN A 97 -18.80 42.86 7.75
CA ASN A 97 -17.39 42.65 7.41
C ASN A 97 -16.81 41.43 8.15
N VAL A 98 -16.31 40.45 7.38
CA VAL A 98 -15.69 39.22 7.90
C VAL A 98 -14.24 39.49 8.28
N GLN A 99 -13.94 39.43 9.58
CA GLN A 99 -12.59 39.68 10.12
C GLN A 99 -11.64 38.49 9.92
N GLY A 100 -12.18 37.33 9.59
CA GLY A 100 -11.43 36.10 9.33
C GLY A 100 -11.72 35.02 10.35
N ARG A 101 -10.86 34.01 10.37
CA ARG A 101 -11.02 32.79 11.16
C ARG A 101 -10.18 32.84 12.43
N HIS A 102 -10.83 32.57 13.54
CA HIS A 102 -10.28 32.55 14.89
C HIS A 102 -10.44 31.15 15.49
N PHE A 103 -9.78 30.91 16.62
CA PHE A 103 -9.95 29.67 17.36
C PHE A 103 -9.86 29.84 18.86
N VAL A 104 -10.45 28.90 19.57
CA VAL A 104 -10.43 28.76 21.03
C VAL A 104 -10.27 27.29 21.39
N LEU A 105 -9.75 27.03 22.59
CA LEU A 105 -9.59 25.68 23.13
C LEU A 105 -10.76 25.37 24.05
N LEU A 106 -11.47 24.28 23.81
CA LEU A 106 -12.55 23.83 24.69
C LEU A 106 -11.95 23.39 26.03
N LYS A 107 -12.42 23.99 27.13
CA LYS A 107 -12.03 23.67 28.50
C LYS A 107 -12.98 22.65 29.09
N ASP A 108 -14.28 22.92 28.99
CA ASP A 108 -15.35 22.02 29.41
C ASP A 108 -16.69 22.39 28.77
N ARG A 109 -17.70 21.55 29.00
CA ARG A 109 -19.04 21.69 28.44
C ARG A 109 -20.08 21.39 29.52
N GLY A 110 -20.96 22.36 29.78
CA GLY A 110 -22.24 22.17 30.47
C GLY A 110 -23.36 21.82 29.49
N GLU A 111 -24.61 21.78 29.96
CA GLU A 111 -25.75 21.33 29.13
C GLU A 111 -25.97 22.21 27.89
N THR A 112 -25.86 23.54 28.02
CA THR A 112 -26.08 24.51 26.94
C THR A 112 -24.89 25.43 26.68
N GLN A 113 -23.89 25.42 27.58
CA GLN A 113 -22.74 26.32 27.55
C GLN A 113 -21.43 25.55 27.42
N ILE A 114 -20.49 26.14 26.70
CA ILE A 114 -19.10 25.70 26.68
C ILE A 114 -18.22 26.75 27.34
N ARG A 115 -17.23 26.30 28.12
CA ARG A 115 -16.14 27.16 28.58
C ARG A 115 -14.94 26.92 27.68
N VAL A 116 -14.31 28.00 27.24
CA VAL A 116 -13.21 27.97 26.29
C VAL A 116 -12.10 28.92 26.72
N LEU A 117 -10.89 28.62 26.27
CA LEU A 117 -9.69 29.42 26.52
C LEU A 117 -9.25 30.04 25.20
N ASN A 118 -8.96 31.34 25.24
CA ASN A 118 -8.33 32.02 24.11
C ASN A 118 -6.80 31.92 24.27
N PRO A 119 -6.06 31.32 23.33
CA PRO A 119 -4.61 31.22 23.44
C PRO A 119 -3.88 32.57 23.51
N LYS A 120 -4.51 33.66 23.03
CA LYS A 120 -3.98 35.03 23.16
C LYS A 120 -4.16 35.62 24.56
N ASP A 121 -5.13 35.12 25.32
CA ASP A 121 -5.45 35.56 26.68
C ASP A 121 -5.87 34.34 27.52
N PRO A 122 -4.92 33.46 27.88
CA PRO A 122 -5.22 32.15 28.45
C PRO A 122 -5.64 32.20 29.93
N MET A 123 -5.50 33.37 30.58
CA MET A 123 -5.91 33.59 31.97
C MET A 123 -7.40 33.92 32.10
N LYS A 124 -8.07 34.21 30.99
CA LYS A 124 -9.50 34.55 30.96
C LYS A 124 -10.32 33.36 30.44
N ASP A 125 -11.27 32.94 31.26
CA ASP A 125 -12.28 31.96 30.87
C ASP A 125 -13.37 32.64 30.05
N TYR A 126 -13.51 32.25 28.79
CA TYR A 126 -14.61 32.68 27.93
C TYR A 126 -15.71 31.64 27.99
N GLN A 127 -16.96 32.09 27.97
CA GLN A 127 -18.13 31.22 27.94
C GLN A 127 -18.92 31.52 26.67
N PHE A 128 -19.44 30.48 26.04
CA PHE A 128 -20.34 30.60 24.90
C PHE A 128 -21.53 29.65 25.02
N ASN A 129 -22.72 30.14 24.70
CA ASN A 129 -23.86 29.32 24.30
C ASN A 129 -23.60 28.80 22.87
N VAL A 130 -23.89 27.53 22.63
CA VAL A 130 -23.73 26.93 21.29
C VAL A 130 -25.11 26.88 20.62
N GLU A 131 -25.36 27.83 19.73
CA GLU A 131 -26.69 28.05 19.15
C GLU A 131 -26.78 27.55 17.70
N LYS A 132 -27.92 26.94 17.38
CA LYS A 132 -28.25 26.43 16.05
C LYS A 132 -29.23 27.38 15.37
N ARG A 133 -28.91 27.86 14.17
CA ARG A 133 -29.80 28.73 13.41
C ARG A 133 -29.99 28.24 11.98
N ASP A 134 -31.20 28.44 11.48
CA ASP A 134 -31.50 28.23 10.08
C ASP A 134 -30.83 29.31 9.23
N SER A 135 -30.30 28.90 8.08
CA SER A 135 -29.59 29.78 7.14
C SER A 135 -30.46 29.99 5.91
N PRO A 136 -30.85 31.24 5.56
CA PRO A 136 -31.66 31.51 4.38
C PRO A 136 -30.97 31.12 3.07
N SER A 137 -29.63 31.04 3.08
CA SER A 137 -28.81 30.85 1.89
C SER A 137 -28.31 29.42 1.70
N THR A 138 -28.57 28.50 2.63
CA THR A 138 -28.08 27.12 2.59
C THR A 138 -29.11 26.14 3.14
N ARG A 139 -29.21 24.92 2.59
CA ARG A 139 -30.08 23.86 3.12
C ARG A 139 -29.61 23.27 4.46
N TYR A 140 -28.47 23.70 4.96
CA TYR A 140 -27.82 23.22 6.18
C TYR A 140 -27.94 24.25 7.30
N LYS A 141 -28.08 23.77 8.53
CA LYS A 141 -28.09 24.62 9.74
C LYS A 141 -26.67 25.10 10.05
N ARG A 142 -26.57 26.33 10.58
CA ARG A 142 -25.31 26.95 10.99
C ARG A 142 -25.19 26.94 12.51
N MET A 143 -23.96 26.82 13.00
CA MET A 143 -23.63 26.77 14.42
C MET A 143 -22.96 28.07 14.85
N TYR A 144 -23.40 28.67 15.95
CA TYR A 144 -22.89 29.94 16.45
C TYR A 144 -22.41 29.84 17.90
N LEU A 145 -21.37 30.60 18.22
CA LEU A 145 -20.83 30.76 19.58
C LEU A 145 -21.27 32.11 20.15
N GLU A 146 -22.32 32.12 20.96
CA GLU A 146 -22.91 33.35 21.50
C GLU A 146 -22.48 33.61 22.93
N SER A 147 -22.19 34.86 23.29
CA SER A 147 -21.90 35.17 24.70
C SER A 147 -23.15 34.93 25.59
N PRO A 148 -23.00 34.50 26.85
CA PRO A 148 -24.13 34.13 27.73
C PRO A 148 -25.22 35.19 27.94
N GLY A 149 -24.93 36.47 27.64
CA GLY A 149 -25.90 37.57 27.65
C GLY A 149 -26.74 37.73 26.37
N GLY A 150 -26.59 36.84 25.39
CA GLY A 150 -27.24 36.92 24.07
C GLY A 150 -26.59 37.93 23.13
N LEU A 151 -26.95 37.87 21.85
CA LEU A 151 -26.47 38.81 20.82
C LEU A 151 -27.20 40.16 20.91
N SER A 152 -26.50 41.21 21.35
CA SER A 152 -26.95 42.58 21.09
C SER A 152 -26.75 42.93 19.60
N LYS A 153 -27.56 43.84 19.03
CA LYS A 153 -27.44 44.27 17.61
C LYS A 153 -26.05 44.78 17.20
N ASN A 154 -25.19 45.13 18.17
CA ASN A 154 -23.86 45.70 17.95
C ASN A 154 -22.71 44.73 18.28
N GLN A 155 -22.98 43.44 18.48
CA GLN A 155 -21.93 42.45 18.75
C GLN A 155 -21.51 41.66 17.50
N PRO A 156 -20.23 41.25 17.40
CA PRO A 156 -19.77 40.36 16.34
C PRO A 156 -20.47 39.00 16.40
N ILE A 157 -20.70 38.41 15.23
CA ILE A 157 -21.21 37.06 15.04
C ILE A 157 -20.03 36.10 14.96
N HIS A 158 -20.07 35.03 15.75
CA HIS A 158 -19.06 33.97 15.75
C HIS A 158 -19.65 32.67 15.20
N GLU A 159 -19.37 32.34 13.95
CA GLU A 159 -19.88 31.11 13.29
C GLU A 159 -18.86 29.98 13.40
N LEU A 160 -19.21 28.87 14.04
CA LEU A 160 -18.35 27.70 14.20
C LEU A 160 -18.27 26.90 12.88
N ASN A 161 -17.04 26.71 12.37
CA ASN A 161 -16.82 26.11 11.06
C ASN A 161 -16.12 24.74 11.09
N THR A 162 -15.20 24.54 12.02
CA THR A 162 -14.39 23.31 12.11
C THR A 162 -14.01 23.03 13.56
N VAL A 163 -14.01 21.75 13.92
CA VAL A 163 -13.55 21.24 15.20
C VAL A 163 -12.39 20.27 14.95
N PHE A 164 -11.28 20.51 15.63
CA PHE A 164 -10.12 19.60 15.65
C PHE A 164 -10.07 18.91 17.00
N LYS A 165 -10.04 17.58 17.01
CA LYS A 165 -9.84 16.76 18.20
C LYS A 165 -8.43 16.21 18.15
N VAL A 166 -7.60 16.67 19.07
CA VAL A 166 -6.16 16.42 19.10
C VAL A 166 -5.86 15.54 20.30
N ARG A 167 -5.31 14.35 20.09
CA ARG A 167 -4.92 13.42 21.15
C ARG A 167 -3.41 13.24 21.13
N LEU A 168 -2.81 13.38 22.31
CA LEU A 168 -1.43 12.94 22.55
C LEU A 168 -1.50 11.46 22.93
N VAL A 169 -1.06 10.60 22.02
CA VAL A 169 -0.88 9.19 22.32
C VAL A 169 0.61 8.98 22.61
N PRO A 170 0.99 8.22 23.65
CA PRO A 170 2.40 7.83 23.81
C PRO A 170 2.89 7.30 22.47
N SER A 171 3.99 7.86 21.97
CA SER A 171 4.58 7.45 20.71
C SER A 171 4.85 5.97 20.88
N HIS A 172 4.13 5.14 20.12
CA HIS A 172 4.55 3.77 19.98
C HIS A 172 5.94 3.91 19.42
N SER A 173 6.95 3.49 20.20
CA SER A 173 8.34 3.41 19.77
C SER A 173 8.39 3.35 18.25
N LYS A 174 8.84 4.44 17.59
CA LYS A 174 9.40 4.35 16.22
C LYS A 174 10.10 3.01 16.18
N PRO A 175 9.80 2.07 15.27
CA PRO A 175 10.13 0.66 15.42
C PRO A 175 11.57 0.53 15.94
N ASN A 176 11.70 0.40 17.27
CA ASN A 176 12.97 0.44 17.95
C ASN A 176 13.17 -0.99 18.34
N SER A 177 13.85 -1.72 17.47
CA SER A 177 14.49 -3.00 17.75
C SER A 177 13.67 -3.90 18.69
N ALA A 178 12.46 -4.29 18.28
CA ALA A 178 11.98 -5.59 18.75
C ALA A 178 13.08 -6.59 18.39
N ALA A 179 13.45 -7.48 19.32
CA ALA A 179 14.41 -8.53 19.02
C ALA A 179 14.04 -9.17 17.66
N PRO A 180 15.01 -9.43 16.76
CA PRO A 180 14.70 -9.87 15.41
C PRO A 180 13.78 -11.09 15.50
N MET A 181 12.56 -10.95 14.99
CA MET A 181 11.58 -12.01 15.06
C MET A 181 12.13 -13.22 14.31
N THR A 182 11.93 -14.41 14.86
CA THR A 182 12.16 -15.62 14.07
C THR A 182 11.10 -15.72 12.97
N VAL A 183 11.38 -16.54 11.95
CA VAL A 183 10.39 -16.83 10.90
C VAL A 183 9.08 -17.34 11.49
N ASP A 184 9.13 -18.18 12.52
CA ASP A 184 7.93 -18.74 13.17
C ASP A 184 7.15 -17.71 13.98
N GLN A 185 7.84 -16.78 14.65
CA GLN A 185 7.20 -15.65 15.32
C GLN A 185 6.50 -14.74 14.30
N MET A 186 7.13 -14.48 13.16
CA MET A 186 6.52 -13.69 12.09
C MET A 186 5.30 -14.38 11.48
N LYS A 187 5.37 -15.70 11.25
CA LYS A 187 4.22 -16.51 10.82
C LYS A 187 3.06 -16.40 11.82
N THR A 188 3.34 -16.51 13.11
CA THR A 188 2.34 -16.35 14.18
C THR A 188 1.71 -14.95 14.15
N ALA A 189 2.51 -13.90 13.99
CA ALA A 189 1.99 -12.52 13.91
C ALA A 189 1.14 -12.29 12.64
N ILE A 190 1.49 -12.93 11.52
CA ILE A 190 0.67 -12.94 10.31
C ILE A 190 -0.66 -13.67 10.57
N ASP A 191 -0.67 -14.78 11.31
CA ASP A 191 -1.88 -15.52 11.65
C ASP A 191 -2.85 -14.66 12.45
N GLU A 192 -2.35 -13.99 13.49
CA GLU A 192 -3.14 -13.09 14.34
C GLU A 192 -3.70 -11.92 13.55
N LEU A 193 -2.90 -11.30 12.68
CA LEU A 193 -3.35 -10.20 11.83
C LEU A 193 -4.37 -10.66 10.79
N ALA A 194 -4.17 -11.84 10.20
CA ALA A 194 -5.13 -12.43 9.27
C ALA A 194 -6.48 -12.69 9.96
N GLU A 195 -6.48 -13.20 11.18
CA GLU A 195 -7.70 -13.44 11.95
C GLU A 195 -8.45 -12.12 12.21
N GLN A 196 -7.74 -11.08 12.64
CA GLN A 196 -8.32 -9.75 12.87
C GLN A 196 -8.93 -9.18 11.59
N LEU A 197 -8.19 -9.19 10.49
CA LEU A 197 -8.65 -8.66 9.21
C LEU A 197 -9.80 -9.48 8.61
N THR A 198 -9.82 -10.80 8.85
CA THR A 198 -10.95 -11.66 8.44
C THR A 198 -12.23 -11.25 9.16
N LYS A 199 -12.18 -11.06 10.48
CA LYS A 199 -13.33 -10.61 11.28
C LYS A 199 -13.87 -9.25 10.83
N GLU A 200 -13.01 -8.38 10.32
CA GLU A 200 -13.35 -7.05 9.81
C GLU A 200 -13.76 -7.04 8.32
N GLY A 201 -13.72 -8.18 7.61
CA GLY A 201 -13.98 -8.22 6.17
C GLY A 201 -12.90 -7.53 5.31
N LYS A 202 -11.67 -7.41 5.85
CA LYS A 202 -10.54 -6.69 5.26
C LYS A 202 -9.36 -7.59 4.88
N LEU A 203 -9.51 -8.91 4.97
CA LEU A 203 -8.44 -9.88 4.68
C LEU A 203 -7.80 -9.66 3.30
N THR A 204 -8.58 -9.25 2.29
CA THR A 204 -8.09 -9.02 0.94
C THR A 204 -7.54 -7.62 0.70
N SER A 205 -7.52 -6.73 1.71
CA SER A 205 -7.10 -5.32 1.57
C SER A 205 -5.59 -5.16 1.78
N PRO A 206 -4.79 -4.93 0.73
CA PRO A 206 -3.34 -4.80 0.87
C PRO A 206 -2.94 -3.57 1.69
N ARG A 207 -3.73 -2.48 1.64
CA ARG A 207 -3.46 -1.26 2.43
C ARG A 207 -3.61 -1.50 3.93
N GLU A 208 -4.60 -2.28 4.34
CA GLU A 208 -4.81 -2.60 5.76
C GLU A 208 -3.72 -3.54 6.27
N TRP A 209 -3.36 -4.53 5.46
CA TRP A 209 -2.19 -5.38 5.72
C TRP A 209 -0.90 -4.56 5.82
N ARG A 210 -0.67 -3.59 4.93
CA ARG A 210 0.53 -2.74 4.94
C ARG A 210 0.60 -1.89 6.20
N ARG A 211 -0.47 -1.15 6.48
CA ARG A 211 -0.56 -0.23 7.61
C ARG A 211 -0.46 -0.95 8.96
N ARG A 212 -1.18 -2.08 9.13
CA ARG A 212 -1.18 -2.82 10.40
C ARG A 212 0.02 -3.74 10.52
N GLY A 213 0.48 -4.32 9.42
CA GLY A 213 1.69 -5.13 9.38
C GLY A 213 2.95 -4.35 9.75
N ALA A 214 2.95 -3.02 9.59
CA ALA A 214 4.04 -2.16 10.04
C ALA A 214 4.36 -2.32 11.54
N THR A 215 3.35 -2.56 12.39
CA THR A 215 3.56 -2.71 13.83
C THR A 215 4.30 -3.99 14.21
N ILE A 216 4.38 -4.95 13.28
CA ILE A 216 5.11 -6.21 13.44
C ILE A 216 6.34 -6.28 12.52
N GLY A 217 6.70 -5.18 11.84
CA GLY A 217 7.86 -5.11 10.94
C GLY A 217 7.67 -5.86 9.61
N LEU A 218 6.43 -6.23 9.25
CA LEU A 218 6.15 -6.96 8.01
C LEU A 218 6.59 -6.18 6.74
N PRO A 219 6.38 -4.86 6.65
CA PRO A 219 7.04 -4.01 5.67
C PRO A 219 8.55 -3.97 5.91
N GLY A 220 9.34 -4.24 4.88
CA GLY A 220 10.79 -4.05 4.93
C GLY A 220 11.61 -5.17 5.58
N LEU A 221 11.04 -6.37 5.80
CA LEU A 221 11.77 -7.53 6.32
C LEU A 221 13.09 -7.80 5.57
N ASP A 222 13.02 -7.80 4.26
CA ASP A 222 14.11 -8.03 3.29
C ASP A 222 14.93 -6.79 2.95
N LEU A 223 14.63 -5.64 3.58
CA LEU A 223 15.35 -4.40 3.34
C LEU A 223 16.50 -4.24 4.35
N PRO A 224 17.55 -3.48 3.97
CA PRO A 224 18.66 -3.22 4.87
C PRO A 224 18.26 -2.54 6.18
N LYS A 225 18.91 -2.91 7.29
CA LYS A 225 18.74 -2.18 8.56
C LYS A 225 19.08 -0.70 8.45
N SER A 226 20.00 -0.33 7.56
CA SER A 226 20.38 1.07 7.31
C SER A 226 19.21 1.95 6.83
N VAL A 227 18.17 1.35 6.25
CA VAL A 227 16.93 2.04 5.84
C VAL A 227 15.74 1.69 6.74
N GLY A 228 15.99 1.05 7.88
CA GLY A 228 14.96 0.64 8.86
C GLY A 228 14.37 -0.76 8.64
N GLY A 229 14.90 -1.54 7.69
CA GLY A 229 14.48 -2.92 7.45
C GLY A 229 15.07 -3.94 8.44
N SER A 230 14.88 -5.23 8.17
CA SER A 230 15.32 -6.32 9.06
C SER A 230 16.48 -7.18 8.54
N ASP A 231 16.99 -6.94 7.32
CA ASP A 231 18.02 -7.74 6.65
C ASP A 231 17.69 -9.25 6.54
N TRP A 232 16.41 -9.60 6.32
CA TRP A 232 16.05 -11.00 6.11
C TRP A 232 16.53 -11.49 4.76
N ASP A 233 17.15 -12.66 4.77
CA ASP A 233 17.63 -13.33 3.57
C ASP A 233 16.48 -13.89 2.72
N ALA A 234 16.78 -14.28 1.48
CA ALA A 234 15.78 -14.81 0.57
C ALA A 234 15.15 -16.10 1.11
N LEU A 235 15.89 -16.93 1.86
CA LEU A 235 15.36 -18.17 2.44
C LEU A 235 14.31 -17.90 3.54
N GLN A 236 14.55 -16.93 4.41
CA GLN A 236 13.60 -16.48 5.42
C GLN A 236 12.37 -15.87 4.76
N MET A 237 12.57 -15.02 3.76
CA MET A 237 11.49 -14.39 3.01
C MET A 237 10.63 -15.40 2.25
N LEU A 238 11.25 -16.44 1.67
CA LEU A 238 10.57 -17.53 0.98
C LEU A 238 9.53 -18.22 1.90
N GLU A 239 9.90 -18.47 3.16
CA GLU A 239 9.01 -19.07 4.15
C GLU A 239 7.86 -18.15 4.58
N VAL A 240 8.10 -16.83 4.64
CA VAL A 240 7.04 -15.84 4.92
C VAL A 240 6.08 -15.71 3.75
N PHE A 241 6.57 -15.62 2.52
CA PHE A 241 5.75 -15.54 1.32
C PHE A 241 4.88 -16.77 1.13
N ARG A 242 5.45 -17.97 1.33
CA ARG A 242 4.69 -19.23 1.34
C ARG A 242 3.58 -19.19 2.39
N HIS A 243 3.88 -18.73 3.59
CA HIS A 243 2.87 -18.62 4.65
C HIS A 243 1.76 -17.62 4.31
N ALA A 244 2.11 -16.43 3.82
CA ALA A 244 1.15 -15.42 3.38
C ALA A 244 0.24 -15.94 2.24
N GLY A 245 0.80 -16.70 1.29
CA GLY A 245 0.05 -17.31 0.19
C GLY A 245 -1.01 -18.33 0.64
N ARG A 246 -0.85 -18.94 1.83
CA ARG A 246 -1.89 -19.79 2.43
C ARG A 246 -3.16 -18.99 2.73
N TYR A 247 -3.02 -17.73 3.13
CA TYR A 247 -4.18 -16.87 3.40
C TYR A 247 -4.81 -16.37 2.11
N ASN A 248 -4.09 -15.52 1.37
CA ASN A 248 -4.58 -14.91 0.15
C ASN A 248 -3.42 -14.32 -0.66
N LEU A 249 -3.46 -14.44 -1.99
CA LEU A 249 -2.35 -13.99 -2.83
C LEU A 249 -2.25 -12.46 -2.93
N ASN A 250 -3.23 -11.69 -2.48
CA ASN A 250 -3.10 -10.22 -2.35
C ASN A 250 -2.07 -9.80 -1.28
N LEU A 251 -1.73 -10.67 -0.32
CA LEU A 251 -0.77 -10.36 0.75
C LEU A 251 0.69 -10.33 0.27
N ARG A 252 0.99 -10.99 -0.85
CA ARG A 252 2.36 -11.06 -1.40
C ARG A 252 2.96 -9.67 -1.67
N ASP A 253 2.11 -8.67 -1.87
CA ASP A 253 2.49 -7.30 -2.18
C ASP A 253 2.69 -6.42 -0.95
N VAL A 254 2.52 -7.01 0.24
CA VAL A 254 2.65 -6.34 1.53
C VAL A 254 3.92 -6.77 2.23
N VAL A 255 4.35 -8.01 2.03
CA VAL A 255 5.54 -8.58 2.67
C VAL A 255 6.80 -7.91 2.12
N GLY A 256 7.66 -7.42 3.02
CA GLY A 256 8.96 -6.87 2.64
C GLY A 256 8.88 -5.51 1.93
N GLY A 257 9.94 -5.19 1.18
CA GLY A 257 10.10 -3.98 0.38
C GLY A 257 9.32 -4.03 -0.94
N ALA A 258 8.88 -5.21 -1.36
CA ALA A 258 8.12 -5.45 -2.59
C ALA A 258 8.72 -4.67 -3.78
N HIS A 259 7.90 -3.96 -4.55
CA HIS A 259 8.33 -3.16 -5.69
C HIS A 259 9.11 -1.87 -5.34
N GLY A 260 9.28 -1.57 -4.04
CA GLY A 260 10.13 -0.48 -3.57
C GLY A 260 11.62 -0.83 -3.46
N ARG A 261 11.99 -2.12 -3.59
CA ARG A 261 13.40 -2.58 -3.53
C ARG A 261 14.35 -1.79 -4.45
N PRO A 262 14.01 -1.50 -5.72
CA PRO A 262 14.90 -0.74 -6.61
C PRO A 262 15.25 0.67 -6.10
N ALA A 263 14.39 1.28 -5.27
CA ALA A 263 14.60 2.61 -4.74
C ALA A 263 15.65 2.66 -3.61
N VAL A 264 16.00 1.52 -3.02
CA VAL A 264 16.92 1.45 -1.87
C VAL A 264 18.34 1.92 -2.22
N ALA A 265 18.78 1.66 -3.45
CA ALA A 265 20.11 2.03 -3.92
C ALA A 265 20.20 3.50 -4.39
N MET A 266 19.10 4.26 -4.33
CA MET A 266 19.08 5.66 -4.75
C MET A 266 19.45 6.60 -3.61
N GLU A 267 20.30 7.57 -3.90
CA GLU A 267 20.74 8.57 -2.91
C GLU A 267 19.81 9.79 -2.82
N SER A 268 18.88 9.94 -3.77
CA SER A 268 18.00 11.11 -3.84
C SER A 268 17.06 11.20 -2.64
N LYS A 269 16.73 12.44 -2.23
CA LYS A 269 15.81 12.67 -1.11
C LYS A 269 14.44 12.02 -1.36
N VAL A 270 13.95 12.09 -2.60
CA VAL A 270 12.68 11.46 -3.02
C VAL A 270 12.68 9.97 -2.69
N ALA A 271 13.76 9.26 -3.05
CA ALA A 271 13.86 7.83 -2.80
C ALA A 271 14.02 7.52 -1.30
N LYS A 272 14.88 8.25 -0.58
CA LYS A 272 15.07 8.05 0.87
C LYS A 272 13.77 8.25 1.65
N ASP A 273 13.01 9.29 1.34
CA ASP A 273 11.70 9.56 1.95
C ASP A 273 10.69 8.45 1.59
N ALA A 274 10.68 7.98 0.34
CA ALA A 274 9.78 6.92 -0.12
C ALA A 274 10.09 5.56 0.54
N VAL A 275 11.37 5.20 0.67
CA VAL A 275 11.83 3.96 1.33
C VAL A 275 11.58 4.00 2.83
N LYS A 276 11.77 5.16 3.48
CA LYS A 276 11.40 5.33 4.88
C LYS A 276 9.91 5.07 5.10
N LYS A 277 9.05 5.72 4.30
CA LYS A 277 7.59 5.50 4.35
C LYS A 277 7.19 4.06 3.99
N LEU A 278 7.97 3.38 3.15
CA LEU A 278 7.77 1.98 2.80
C LEU A 278 7.90 1.10 4.05
N VAL A 279 8.97 1.28 4.82
CA VAL A 279 9.22 0.57 6.08
C VAL A 279 8.18 0.91 7.14
N GLU A 280 7.74 2.18 7.21
CA GLU A 280 6.68 2.63 8.12
C GLU A 280 5.28 2.12 7.71
N GLY A 281 5.15 1.43 6.57
CA GLY A 281 3.89 0.90 6.05
C GLY A 281 2.95 1.96 5.45
N GLU A 282 3.46 3.17 5.21
CA GLU A 282 2.71 4.29 4.64
C GLU A 282 2.85 4.37 3.11
N ALA A 283 3.95 3.86 2.56
CA ALA A 283 4.17 3.81 1.12
C ALA A 283 3.88 2.44 0.51
N TYR A 284 3.43 2.49 -0.73
CA TYR A 284 3.07 1.32 -1.53
C TYR A 284 3.52 1.55 -2.96
N PHE A 285 4.13 0.55 -3.58
CA PHE A 285 4.84 0.74 -4.85
C PHE A 285 4.21 -0.08 -5.96
N ALA A 286 4.01 0.55 -7.12
CA ALA A 286 3.68 -0.11 -8.37
C ALA A 286 4.93 -0.21 -9.27
N VAL A 287 4.89 -1.13 -10.24
CA VAL A 287 5.82 -1.16 -11.38
C VAL A 287 4.99 -0.94 -12.63
N ALA A 288 5.52 -0.12 -13.55
CA ALA A 288 4.88 0.15 -14.82
C ALA A 288 5.86 -0.08 -15.97
N ILE A 289 5.64 -1.17 -16.72
CA ILE A 289 6.52 -1.57 -17.82
C ILE A 289 5.77 -2.03 -19.07
N THR A 290 4.69 -2.80 -18.89
CA THR A 290 3.94 -3.44 -19.97
C THR A 290 3.21 -2.41 -20.84
N GLU A 291 3.22 -2.64 -22.15
CA GLU A 291 2.52 -1.86 -23.18
C GLU A 291 1.73 -2.80 -24.10
N GLU A 292 0.82 -2.23 -24.90
CA GLU A 292 -0.02 -3.00 -25.84
C GLU A 292 0.83 -3.83 -26.80
N ASN A 293 1.93 -3.26 -27.30
CA ASN A 293 2.86 -3.91 -28.21
C ASN A 293 4.07 -4.57 -27.50
N ALA A 294 4.19 -4.42 -26.18
CA ALA A 294 5.37 -4.84 -25.42
C ALA A 294 4.98 -5.46 -24.07
N GLY A 295 4.59 -6.74 -24.10
CA GLY A 295 4.35 -7.59 -22.94
C GLY A 295 5.61 -8.40 -22.56
N THR A 296 5.72 -9.62 -23.08
CA THR A 296 6.92 -10.47 -22.92
C THR A 296 8.16 -9.79 -23.48
N ASP A 297 8.06 -9.21 -24.68
CA ASP A 297 9.14 -8.46 -25.31
C ASP A 297 9.18 -7.01 -24.83
N THR A 298 9.59 -6.82 -23.58
CA THR A 298 9.72 -5.48 -22.99
C THR A 298 10.78 -4.60 -23.67
N LYS A 299 11.68 -5.16 -24.49
CA LYS A 299 12.71 -4.37 -25.19
C LYS A 299 12.12 -3.58 -26.36
N SER A 300 10.99 -4.04 -26.92
CA SER A 300 10.27 -3.39 -28.02
C SER A 300 9.26 -2.32 -27.56
N MET A 301 9.40 -1.81 -26.33
CA MET A 301 8.51 -0.76 -25.82
C MET A 301 8.64 0.55 -26.62
N GLN A 302 7.52 1.26 -26.76
CA GLN A 302 7.41 2.53 -27.48
C GLN A 302 7.42 3.74 -26.54
N SER A 303 7.08 3.59 -25.25
CA SER A 303 7.26 4.70 -24.31
C SER A 303 8.74 5.09 -24.27
N MET A 304 9.04 6.37 -24.39
CA MET A 304 10.40 6.87 -24.56
C MET A 304 10.73 7.97 -23.56
N ALA A 305 12.01 8.05 -23.19
CA ALA A 305 12.61 9.19 -22.55
C ALA A 305 13.41 10.01 -23.57
N VAL A 306 13.33 11.33 -23.49
CA VAL A 306 14.17 12.26 -24.25
C VAL A 306 14.83 13.21 -23.26
N ARG A 307 16.11 13.53 -23.42
CA ARG A 307 16.80 14.50 -22.55
C ARG A 307 16.14 15.87 -22.61
N ASP A 308 16.01 16.50 -21.44
CA ASP A 308 15.56 17.89 -21.31
C ASP A 308 16.30 18.54 -20.12
N GLY A 309 17.35 19.30 -20.43
CA GLY A 309 18.27 19.83 -19.42
C GLY A 309 19.00 18.72 -18.66
N ASP A 310 18.91 18.75 -17.33
CA ASP A 310 19.43 17.72 -16.42
C ASP A 310 18.47 16.52 -16.24
N GLY A 311 17.23 16.65 -16.72
CA GLY A 311 16.18 15.66 -16.59
C GLY A 311 15.77 15.04 -17.94
N PHE A 312 14.50 14.63 -17.99
CA PHE A 312 13.90 13.92 -19.12
C PHE A 312 12.48 14.39 -19.41
N ARG A 313 12.07 14.26 -20.67
CA ARG A 313 10.66 14.28 -21.10
C ARG A 313 10.23 12.87 -21.42
N LEU A 314 9.25 12.36 -20.68
CA LEU A 314 8.68 11.04 -20.88
C LEU A 314 7.40 11.14 -21.70
N THR A 315 7.25 10.27 -22.70
CA THR A 315 6.02 10.12 -23.50
C THR A 315 5.69 8.65 -23.69
N GLY A 316 4.43 8.27 -23.48
CA GLY A 316 3.98 6.91 -23.72
C GLY A 316 2.74 6.49 -22.93
N SER A 317 2.52 5.18 -22.93
CA SER A 317 1.42 4.58 -22.18
C SER A 317 1.79 3.18 -21.71
N LYS A 318 1.42 2.87 -20.46
CA LYS A 318 1.55 1.54 -19.86
C LYS A 318 0.18 0.94 -19.62
N MET A 319 0.12 -0.38 -19.48
CA MET A 319 -1.12 -1.11 -19.20
C MET A 319 -0.89 -2.33 -18.29
N TRP A 320 -1.98 -2.86 -17.73
CA TRP A 320 -2.00 -4.05 -16.87
C TRP A 320 -1.11 -3.97 -15.62
N ASN A 321 -0.84 -2.76 -15.13
CA ASN A 321 -0.07 -2.55 -13.91
C ASN A 321 -1.00 -2.69 -12.71
N ALA A 322 -0.61 -3.55 -11.76
CA ALA A 322 -1.33 -3.70 -10.52
C ALA A 322 -1.03 -2.52 -9.57
N ARG A 323 -1.97 -2.25 -8.66
CA ARG A 323 -1.85 -1.38 -7.48
C ARG A 323 -1.86 0.11 -7.74
N LEU A 324 -2.12 0.58 -8.95
CA LEU A 324 -2.03 2.02 -9.27
C LEU A 324 -2.84 2.93 -8.34
N ARG A 325 -4.03 2.52 -7.90
CA ARG A 325 -4.86 3.28 -6.94
C ARG A 325 -4.46 3.12 -5.48
N GLN A 326 -3.69 2.09 -5.15
CA GLN A 326 -3.15 1.87 -3.81
C GLN A 326 -1.74 2.46 -3.65
N ALA A 327 -1.00 2.59 -4.75
CA ALA A 327 0.38 3.03 -4.80
C ALA A 327 0.52 4.48 -4.35
N THR A 328 1.62 4.79 -3.66
CA THR A 328 2.11 6.15 -3.45
C THR A 328 3.23 6.50 -4.43
N HIS A 329 3.93 5.48 -4.94
CA HIS A 329 5.00 5.62 -5.93
C HIS A 329 4.89 4.55 -7.01
N VAL A 330 5.46 4.85 -8.17
CA VAL A 330 5.61 3.90 -9.28
C VAL A 330 7.05 3.89 -9.78
N VAL A 331 7.56 2.70 -10.04
CA VAL A 331 8.77 2.50 -10.85
C VAL A 331 8.34 2.39 -12.31
N LEU A 332 8.52 3.47 -13.06
CA LEU A 332 8.14 3.59 -14.47
C LEU A 332 9.34 3.27 -15.37
N TYR A 333 9.16 2.37 -16.33
CA TYR A 333 10.18 2.01 -17.31
C TYR A 333 9.87 2.63 -18.68
N THR A 334 10.88 3.18 -19.36
CA THR A 334 10.79 3.64 -20.75
C THR A 334 11.98 3.14 -21.57
N ALA A 335 11.90 3.22 -22.89
CA ALA A 335 13.08 3.20 -23.74
C ALA A 335 14.03 4.31 -23.27
N SER A 336 15.32 3.99 -23.25
CA SER A 336 16.38 4.91 -22.83
C SER A 336 16.53 6.07 -23.81
N ALA A 337 16.97 7.23 -23.32
CA ALA A 337 17.22 8.40 -24.17
C ALA A 337 18.55 8.26 -24.96
N GLU A 338 19.58 7.71 -24.31
CA GLU A 338 20.95 7.65 -24.85
C GLU A 338 21.54 6.23 -24.90
N GLY A 339 20.77 5.22 -24.45
CA GLY A 339 21.19 3.82 -24.47
C GLY A 339 21.18 3.19 -25.86
N SER A 340 21.72 1.96 -25.95
CA SER A 340 21.63 1.16 -27.18
C SER A 340 20.17 0.82 -27.52
N PRO A 341 19.85 0.45 -28.78
CA PRO A 341 18.51 -0.02 -29.14
C PRO A 341 18.02 -1.13 -28.20
N GLY A 342 16.80 -0.98 -27.66
CA GLY A 342 16.21 -1.88 -26.66
C GLY A 342 16.70 -1.68 -25.23
N ALA A 343 17.63 -0.75 -24.98
CA ALA A 343 17.99 -0.32 -23.64
C ALA A 343 16.83 0.44 -22.99
N ARG A 344 16.68 0.24 -21.68
CA ARG A 344 15.56 0.73 -20.89
C ARG A 344 16.07 1.59 -19.75
N SER A 345 15.27 2.55 -19.31
CA SER A 345 15.53 3.39 -18.14
C SER A 345 14.39 3.25 -17.16
N ALA A 346 14.70 3.41 -15.87
CA ALA A 346 13.74 3.26 -14.78
C ALA A 346 13.67 4.56 -13.98
N PHE A 347 12.45 4.98 -13.62
CA PHE A 347 12.19 6.22 -12.90
C PHE A 347 11.30 5.94 -11.68
N LEU A 348 11.69 6.41 -10.50
CA LEU A 348 10.86 6.40 -9.30
C LEU A 348 10.05 7.70 -9.25
N LEU A 349 8.74 7.62 -9.44
CA LEU A 349 7.85 8.77 -9.45
C LEU A 349 6.80 8.65 -8.33
N PRO A 350 6.42 9.75 -7.67
CA PRO A 350 5.14 9.82 -6.96
C PRO A 350 3.99 9.44 -7.90
N ILE A 351 2.99 8.72 -7.40
CA ILE A 351 1.88 8.25 -8.24
C ILE A 351 1.04 9.40 -8.80
N ASP A 352 1.06 10.55 -8.11
CA ASP A 352 0.37 11.79 -8.42
C ASP A 352 1.27 12.82 -9.12
N HIS A 353 2.43 12.37 -9.65
CA HIS A 353 3.35 13.23 -10.38
C HIS A 353 2.60 14.01 -11.49
N PRO A 354 2.78 15.35 -11.59
CA PRO A 354 2.11 16.14 -12.61
C PRO A 354 2.35 15.58 -14.02
N GLY A 355 1.27 15.38 -14.78
CA GLY A 355 1.30 14.81 -16.13
C GLY A 355 1.18 13.27 -16.19
N LEU A 356 1.17 12.57 -15.05
CA LEU A 356 0.94 11.13 -14.97
C LEU A 356 -0.55 10.83 -14.73
N VAL A 357 -1.19 10.14 -15.67
CA VAL A 357 -2.63 9.85 -15.61
C VAL A 357 -2.88 8.35 -15.47
N ILE A 358 -3.60 7.96 -14.42
CA ILE A 358 -4.05 6.57 -14.22
C ILE A 358 -5.28 6.29 -15.07
N VAL A 359 -5.27 5.17 -15.78
CA VAL A 359 -6.41 4.61 -16.52
C VAL A 359 -6.81 3.29 -15.89
N ASP A 360 -7.99 3.22 -15.27
CA ASP A 360 -8.41 2.00 -14.58
C ASP A 360 -8.69 0.84 -15.55
N ARG A 361 -8.32 -0.37 -15.11
CA ARG A 361 -8.63 -1.66 -15.75
C ARG A 361 -9.01 -2.67 -14.67
N TYR A 362 -9.68 -3.75 -15.06
CA TYR A 362 -10.18 -4.74 -14.11
C TYR A 362 -9.64 -6.12 -14.45
N ALA A 363 -9.09 -6.81 -13.44
CA ALA A 363 -8.59 -8.16 -13.55
C ALA A 363 -9.58 -9.16 -12.93
N HIS A 364 -9.53 -10.41 -13.39
CA HIS A 364 -10.37 -11.47 -12.84
C HIS A 364 -9.95 -11.91 -11.44
N GLY A 365 -8.65 -11.84 -11.12
CA GLY A 365 -8.10 -12.22 -9.81
C GLY A 365 -7.35 -11.07 -9.17
N LEU A 366 -6.80 -11.31 -8.00
CA LEU A 366 -6.01 -10.37 -7.22
C LEU A 366 -6.81 -9.10 -6.91
N THR A 367 -8.09 -9.28 -6.61
CA THR A 367 -9.10 -8.21 -6.55
C THR A 367 -8.92 -7.28 -5.34
N GLY A 368 -7.99 -7.58 -4.44
CA GLY A 368 -7.52 -6.62 -3.43
C GLY A 368 -6.73 -5.46 -4.02
N ASN A 369 -6.17 -5.65 -5.21
CA ASN A 369 -5.37 -4.68 -5.94
C ASN A 369 -6.19 -4.03 -7.07
N SER A 370 -5.98 -2.73 -7.29
CA SER A 370 -6.44 -2.10 -8.53
C SER A 370 -5.58 -2.57 -9.69
N PHE A 371 -6.10 -2.51 -10.91
CA PHE A 371 -5.32 -2.70 -12.12
C PHE A 371 -5.53 -1.49 -13.03
N GLY A 372 -4.58 -1.22 -13.89
CA GLY A 372 -4.72 -0.10 -14.81
C GLY A 372 -3.55 0.11 -15.72
N GLY A 373 -3.58 1.26 -16.38
CA GLY A 373 -2.51 1.80 -17.18
C GLY A 373 -2.09 3.17 -16.70
N LEU A 374 -0.99 3.64 -17.26
CA LEU A 374 -0.52 5.01 -17.09
C LEU A 374 -0.45 5.66 -18.46
N LYS A 375 -0.80 6.94 -18.54
CA LYS A 375 -0.59 7.79 -19.72
C LYS A 375 0.23 9.00 -19.30
N PHE A 376 1.20 9.35 -20.12
CA PHE A 376 2.07 10.51 -19.91
C PHE A 376 2.51 11.02 -21.28
N ASP A 377 2.45 12.34 -21.48
CA ASP A 377 2.81 12.99 -22.74
C ASP A 377 3.71 14.17 -22.43
N LYS A 378 4.95 14.13 -22.94
CA LYS A 378 5.99 15.13 -22.70
C LYS A 378 6.09 15.56 -21.22
N MET A 379 5.92 14.60 -20.32
CA MET A 379 5.98 14.81 -18.88
C MET A 379 7.44 15.03 -18.47
N TYR A 380 7.75 16.19 -17.88
CA TYR A 380 9.10 16.45 -17.37
C TYR A 380 9.36 15.63 -16.11
N VAL A 381 10.56 15.05 -16.00
CA VAL A 381 11.03 14.27 -14.86
C VAL A 381 12.47 14.69 -14.56
N GLY A 382 12.71 15.20 -13.35
CA GLY A 382 14.04 15.62 -12.89
C GLY A 382 15.02 14.46 -12.68
N PRO A 383 16.33 14.73 -12.62
CA PRO A 383 17.37 13.71 -12.43
C PRO A 383 17.23 12.92 -11.12
N GLU A 384 16.63 13.50 -10.08
CA GLU A 384 16.40 12.87 -8.77
C GLU A 384 15.47 11.65 -8.81
N HIS A 385 14.71 11.50 -9.90
CA HIS A 385 13.79 10.39 -10.13
C HIS A 385 14.43 9.22 -10.89
N LEU A 386 15.58 9.39 -11.54
CA LEU A 386 16.23 8.33 -12.30
C LEU A 386 16.81 7.25 -11.35
N ILE A 387 16.44 6.00 -11.56
CA ILE A 387 17.01 4.86 -10.84
C ILE A 387 18.26 4.38 -11.59
N GLY A 388 19.42 4.46 -10.94
CA GLY A 388 20.69 4.11 -11.57
C GLY A 388 21.08 5.10 -12.67
N LYS A 389 21.32 4.60 -13.88
CA LYS A 389 21.71 5.41 -15.05
C LYS A 389 20.76 5.19 -16.22
N ASP A 390 20.70 6.14 -17.13
CA ASP A 390 19.99 5.99 -18.40
C ASP A 390 20.54 4.75 -19.16
N GLY A 391 19.65 3.90 -19.66
CA GLY A 391 19.96 2.61 -20.27
C GLY A 391 20.24 1.47 -19.28
N GLY A 392 20.36 1.77 -17.98
CA GLY A 392 20.62 0.78 -16.91
C GLY A 392 19.37 0.08 -16.36
N GLY A 393 18.17 0.50 -16.79
CA GLY A 393 16.89 -0.04 -16.31
C GLY A 393 16.70 -1.54 -16.59
N GLY A 394 17.31 -2.08 -17.65
CA GLY A 394 17.24 -3.51 -17.94
C GLY A 394 17.80 -4.38 -16.82
N LYS A 395 18.99 -4.04 -16.33
CA LYS A 395 19.64 -4.74 -15.21
C LYS A 395 18.82 -4.60 -13.92
N ILE A 396 18.30 -3.41 -13.62
CA ILE A 396 17.43 -3.16 -12.46
C ILE A 396 16.18 -4.04 -12.52
N PHE A 397 15.57 -4.18 -13.70
CA PHE A 397 14.43 -5.06 -13.91
C PHE A 397 14.80 -6.52 -13.66
N GLU A 398 15.90 -7.01 -14.25
CA GLU A 398 16.36 -8.39 -14.12
C GLU A 398 16.66 -8.75 -12.66
N GLU A 399 17.41 -7.92 -11.93
CA GLU A 399 17.72 -8.13 -10.51
C GLU A 399 16.47 -8.14 -9.62
N HIS A 400 15.56 -7.19 -9.83
CA HIS A 400 14.30 -7.11 -9.07
C HIS A 400 13.42 -8.33 -9.33
N PHE A 401 13.23 -8.71 -10.60
CA PHE A 401 12.33 -9.79 -10.97
C PHE A 401 12.91 -11.18 -10.70
N LEU A 402 14.23 -11.35 -10.65
CA LEU A 402 14.85 -12.58 -10.16
C LEU A 402 14.41 -12.86 -8.71
N TYR A 403 14.54 -11.88 -7.82
CA TYR A 403 14.06 -11.99 -6.45
C TYR A 403 12.54 -12.16 -6.38
N TRP A 404 11.81 -11.28 -7.08
CA TRP A 404 10.36 -11.22 -6.99
C TRP A 404 9.71 -12.52 -7.46
N ARG A 405 10.13 -13.08 -8.59
CA ARG A 405 9.60 -14.35 -9.12
C ARG A 405 9.77 -15.51 -8.13
N LEU A 406 10.90 -15.56 -7.41
CA LEU A 406 11.13 -16.57 -6.38
C LEU A 406 10.10 -16.44 -5.24
N MET A 407 9.87 -15.22 -4.75
CA MET A 407 8.88 -14.94 -3.70
C MET A 407 7.44 -15.22 -4.16
N GLN A 408 7.10 -14.87 -5.40
CA GLN A 408 5.80 -15.16 -6.01
C GLN A 408 5.53 -16.66 -6.11
N ALA A 409 6.55 -17.44 -6.49
CA ALA A 409 6.42 -18.88 -6.57
C ALA A 409 6.19 -19.51 -5.19
N ALA A 410 6.86 -19.02 -4.14
CA ALA A 410 6.61 -19.44 -2.76
C ALA A 410 5.16 -19.18 -2.34
N ALA A 411 4.64 -17.98 -2.60
CA ALA A 411 3.25 -17.65 -2.30
C ALA A 411 2.25 -18.54 -3.06
N ALA A 412 2.51 -18.82 -4.35
CA ALA A 412 1.69 -19.75 -5.13
C ALA A 412 1.71 -21.16 -4.54
N ILE A 413 2.88 -21.68 -4.14
CA ILE A 413 3.01 -22.98 -3.50
C ILE A 413 2.18 -23.04 -2.22
N GLY A 414 2.28 -22.02 -1.35
CA GLY A 414 1.49 -21.94 -0.12
C GLY A 414 -0.03 -21.90 -0.38
N CYS A 415 -0.44 -21.21 -1.44
CA CYS A 415 -1.84 -21.21 -1.89
C CYS A 415 -2.32 -22.61 -2.29
N GLY A 416 -1.52 -23.34 -3.07
CA GLY A 416 -1.81 -24.73 -3.45
C GLY A 416 -1.87 -25.67 -2.25
N GLU A 417 -0.93 -25.55 -1.30
CA GLU A 417 -0.94 -26.34 -0.06
C GLU A 417 -2.21 -26.11 0.75
N ARG A 418 -2.65 -24.86 0.87
CA ARG A 418 -3.90 -24.53 1.56
C ARG A 418 -5.12 -25.12 0.86
N ALA A 419 -5.15 -25.10 -0.47
CA ALA A 419 -6.25 -25.72 -1.22
C ALA A 419 -6.36 -27.23 -0.95
N LEU A 420 -5.23 -27.94 -0.87
CA LEU A 420 -5.21 -29.36 -0.51
C LEU A 420 -5.67 -29.62 0.94
N GLU A 421 -5.36 -28.73 1.88
CA GLU A 421 -5.89 -28.82 3.24
C GLU A 421 -7.40 -28.63 3.30
N ILE A 422 -7.92 -27.65 2.56
CA ILE A 422 -9.36 -27.40 2.42
C ILE A 422 -10.05 -28.63 1.81
N MET A 423 -9.47 -29.20 0.76
CA MET A 423 -9.93 -30.46 0.15
C MET A 423 -9.92 -31.61 1.16
N ALA A 424 -8.83 -31.80 1.90
CA ALA A 424 -8.71 -32.85 2.90
C ALA A 424 -9.76 -32.70 4.02
N GLY A 425 -10.06 -31.48 4.45
CA GLY A 425 -11.15 -31.19 5.40
C GLY A 425 -12.52 -31.61 4.83
N ARG A 426 -12.81 -31.21 3.59
CA ARG A 426 -14.06 -31.55 2.91
C ARG A 426 -14.30 -33.04 2.81
N ILE A 427 -13.30 -33.80 2.36
CA ILE A 427 -13.48 -35.23 2.12
C ILE A 427 -13.64 -36.04 3.41
N ARG A 428 -13.10 -35.56 4.53
CA ARG A 428 -13.31 -36.15 5.86
C ARG A 428 -14.72 -35.92 6.39
N GLN A 429 -15.28 -34.74 6.14
CA GLN A 429 -16.55 -34.32 6.76
C GLN A 429 -17.79 -34.65 5.92
N ARG A 430 -17.69 -34.65 4.58
CA ARG A 430 -18.85 -34.83 3.71
C ARG A 430 -19.25 -36.31 3.63
N HIS A 431 -20.50 -36.61 4.00
CA HIS A 431 -21.07 -37.96 3.96
C HIS A 431 -22.03 -38.17 2.77
N VAL A 432 -21.80 -39.25 2.00
CA VAL A 432 -22.70 -39.74 0.94
C VAL A 432 -22.60 -41.27 0.86
N LEU A 433 -23.60 -41.92 0.27
CA LEU A 433 -23.60 -43.37 0.03
C LEU A 433 -23.24 -44.19 1.30
N GLY A 434 -23.66 -43.72 2.48
CA GLY A 434 -23.42 -44.41 3.76
C GLY A 434 -22.09 -44.13 4.48
N GLY A 435 -21.32 -43.11 4.11
CA GLY A 435 -20.09 -42.76 4.85
C GLY A 435 -19.36 -41.51 4.34
N PRO A 436 -18.19 -41.16 4.90
CA PRO A 436 -17.40 -40.02 4.41
C PRO A 436 -16.89 -40.26 2.99
N ILE A 437 -16.90 -39.23 2.13
CA ILE A 437 -16.41 -39.34 0.74
C ILE A 437 -14.91 -39.63 0.66
N GLY A 438 -14.16 -39.30 1.71
CA GLY A 438 -12.74 -39.61 1.82
C GLY A 438 -12.40 -41.09 1.66
N ARG A 439 -13.36 -42.02 1.83
CA ARG A 439 -13.14 -43.46 1.54
C ARG A 439 -12.88 -43.75 0.06
N PHE A 440 -13.24 -42.84 -0.85
CA PHE A 440 -12.99 -43.00 -2.27
C PHE A 440 -11.55 -42.60 -2.61
N THR A 441 -10.75 -43.57 -3.03
CA THR A 441 -9.31 -43.39 -3.29
C THR A 441 -9.01 -42.35 -4.38
N HIS A 442 -9.89 -42.19 -5.37
CA HIS A 442 -9.75 -41.16 -6.41
C HIS A 442 -9.79 -39.72 -5.86
N LEU A 443 -10.30 -39.50 -4.65
CA LEU A 443 -10.22 -38.20 -3.95
C LEU A 443 -8.97 -38.07 -3.07
N GLN A 444 -8.30 -39.17 -2.72
CA GLN A 444 -7.09 -39.15 -1.92
C GLN A 444 -5.83 -39.03 -2.78
N GLN A 445 -5.78 -39.73 -3.91
CA GLN A 445 -4.61 -39.77 -4.79
C GLN A 445 -4.16 -38.38 -5.27
N PRO A 446 -5.07 -37.47 -5.71
CA PRO A 446 -4.66 -36.13 -6.13
C PRO A 446 -4.04 -35.30 -5.01
N ILE A 447 -4.43 -35.51 -3.74
CA ILE A 447 -3.80 -34.85 -2.60
C ILE A 447 -2.34 -35.29 -2.47
N GLY A 448 -2.07 -36.60 -2.51
CA GLY A 448 -0.72 -37.14 -2.40
C GLY A 448 0.18 -36.69 -3.55
N GLU A 449 -0.33 -36.73 -4.78
CA GLU A 449 0.40 -36.32 -5.97
C GLU A 449 0.76 -34.83 -5.94
N ASN A 450 -0.24 -33.96 -5.77
CA ASN A 450 -0.02 -32.52 -5.82
C ASN A 450 0.78 -32.02 -4.62
N LEU A 451 0.57 -32.58 -3.41
CA LEU A 451 1.38 -32.23 -2.25
C LEU A 451 2.86 -32.58 -2.47
N THR A 452 3.12 -33.72 -3.12
CA THR A 452 4.49 -34.14 -3.44
C THR A 452 5.12 -33.18 -4.45
N LYS A 453 4.42 -32.82 -5.52
CA LYS A 453 4.89 -31.85 -6.52
C LYS A 453 5.15 -30.46 -5.91
N LEU A 454 4.26 -29.98 -5.05
CA LEU A 454 4.45 -28.72 -4.31
C LEU A 454 5.69 -28.76 -3.41
N ARG A 455 5.94 -29.88 -2.72
CA ARG A 455 7.14 -30.08 -1.90
C ARG A 455 8.42 -30.14 -2.75
N MET A 456 8.37 -30.76 -3.93
CA MET A 456 9.49 -30.75 -4.89
C MET A 456 9.80 -29.32 -5.34
N ALA A 457 8.78 -28.55 -5.73
CA ALA A 457 8.93 -27.15 -6.10
C ALA A 457 9.51 -26.31 -4.95
N MET A 458 9.05 -26.53 -3.71
CA MET A 458 9.57 -25.83 -2.54
C MET A 458 11.03 -26.21 -2.21
N ALA A 459 11.42 -27.47 -2.38
CA ALA A 459 12.80 -27.90 -2.20
C ALA A 459 13.74 -27.18 -3.18
N LEU A 460 13.32 -27.07 -4.44
CA LEU A 460 14.04 -26.31 -5.46
C LEU A 460 14.07 -24.80 -5.15
N ALA A 461 12.97 -24.24 -4.64
CA ALA A 461 12.90 -22.84 -4.22
C ALA A 461 13.86 -22.49 -3.09
N ARG A 462 14.01 -23.38 -2.12
CA ARG A 462 15.01 -23.21 -1.04
C ARG A 462 16.43 -23.25 -1.59
N GLU A 463 16.70 -24.04 -2.63
CA GLU A 463 18.01 -24.04 -3.27
C GLU A 463 18.27 -22.75 -4.06
N ALA A 464 17.30 -22.30 -4.84
CA ALA A 464 17.38 -21.02 -5.54
C ALA A 464 17.60 -19.85 -4.56
N ALA A 465 16.92 -19.86 -3.41
CA ALA A 465 17.12 -18.85 -2.36
C ALA A 465 18.55 -18.86 -1.81
N ARG A 466 19.13 -20.03 -1.52
CA ARG A 466 20.54 -20.13 -1.05
C ARG A 466 21.55 -19.65 -2.09
N LEU A 467 21.30 -19.90 -3.37
CA LEU A 467 22.15 -19.39 -4.46
C LEU A 467 22.04 -17.86 -4.55
N TYR A 468 20.81 -17.34 -4.50
CA TYR A 468 20.54 -15.91 -4.46
C TYR A 468 21.24 -15.22 -3.28
N ASP A 469 21.12 -15.77 -2.07
CA ASP A 469 21.73 -15.21 -0.85
C ASP A 469 23.27 -15.21 -0.86
N ARG A 470 23.89 -16.12 -1.64
CA ARG A 470 25.34 -16.14 -1.87
C ARG A 470 25.80 -15.23 -3.01
N GLY A 471 24.86 -14.57 -3.70
CA GLY A 471 25.14 -13.73 -4.87
C GLY A 471 25.39 -14.52 -6.16
N ASP A 472 25.11 -15.83 -6.18
CA ASP A 472 25.25 -16.68 -7.37
C ASP A 472 23.98 -16.61 -8.23
N TYR A 473 23.74 -15.42 -8.81
CA TYR A 473 22.51 -15.10 -9.52
C TYR A 473 22.34 -15.90 -10.81
N ASP A 474 23.44 -16.17 -11.52
CA ASP A 474 23.43 -16.94 -12.76
C ASP A 474 23.00 -18.39 -12.51
N ALA A 475 23.44 -19.00 -11.40
CA ALA A 475 22.98 -20.33 -11.00
C ALA A 475 21.55 -20.31 -10.45
N ALA A 476 21.14 -19.23 -9.78
CA ALA A 476 19.80 -19.09 -9.24
C ALA A 476 18.73 -18.90 -10.33
N GLU A 477 19.03 -18.13 -11.38
CA GLU A 477 18.08 -17.73 -12.43
C GLU A 477 17.31 -18.89 -13.07
N PRO A 478 17.94 -19.94 -13.62
CA PRO A 478 17.20 -21.05 -14.23
C PRO A 478 16.31 -21.78 -13.21
N LEU A 479 16.73 -21.88 -11.95
CA LEU A 479 15.90 -22.48 -10.90
C LEU A 479 14.67 -21.61 -10.63
N VAL A 480 14.87 -20.30 -10.42
CA VAL A 480 13.78 -19.34 -10.17
C VAL A 480 12.74 -19.39 -11.29
N ASN A 481 13.16 -19.36 -12.55
CA ASN A 481 12.25 -19.44 -13.70
C ASN A 481 11.48 -20.79 -13.69
N GLY A 482 12.17 -21.90 -13.49
CA GLY A 482 11.54 -23.23 -13.41
C GLY A 482 10.50 -23.33 -12.28
N ILE A 483 10.81 -22.84 -11.09
CA ILE A 483 9.89 -22.87 -9.94
C ILE A 483 8.72 -21.92 -10.16
N LYS A 484 8.93 -20.72 -10.74
CA LYS A 484 7.84 -19.80 -11.05
C LYS A 484 6.85 -20.42 -12.02
N ALA A 485 7.32 -21.19 -13.00
CA ALA A 485 6.45 -21.95 -13.89
C ALA A 485 5.74 -23.08 -13.14
N GLU A 486 6.50 -24.07 -12.67
CA GLU A 486 5.93 -25.34 -12.21
C GLU A 486 5.25 -25.25 -10.85
N GLY A 487 5.71 -24.34 -9.97
CA GLY A 487 5.06 -24.06 -8.69
C GLY A 487 3.67 -23.46 -8.87
N VAL A 488 3.50 -22.53 -9.82
CA VAL A 488 2.19 -21.92 -10.13
C VAL A 488 1.27 -22.92 -10.80
N GLU A 489 1.75 -23.68 -11.79
CA GLU A 489 0.94 -24.68 -12.51
C GLU A 489 0.48 -25.80 -11.56
N THR A 490 1.36 -26.29 -10.69
CA THR A 490 1.00 -27.29 -9.67
C THR A 490 -0.03 -26.73 -8.68
N ALA A 491 0.12 -25.47 -8.25
CA ALA A 491 -0.84 -24.84 -7.36
C ALA A 491 -2.23 -24.67 -8.01
N LEU A 492 -2.28 -24.38 -9.32
CA LEU A 492 -3.54 -24.32 -10.08
C LEU A 492 -4.24 -25.68 -10.10
N VAL A 493 -3.51 -26.76 -10.40
CA VAL A 493 -4.05 -28.12 -10.39
C VAL A 493 -4.56 -28.49 -9.00
N ALA A 494 -3.82 -28.17 -7.94
CA ALA A 494 -4.25 -28.40 -6.57
C ALA A 494 -5.56 -27.67 -6.22
N CYS A 495 -5.71 -26.41 -6.66
CA CYS A 495 -6.94 -25.64 -6.46
C CYS A 495 -8.12 -26.19 -7.25
N ASP A 496 -7.90 -26.63 -8.49
CA ASP A 496 -8.93 -27.25 -9.33
C ASP A 496 -9.42 -28.58 -8.75
N GLU A 497 -8.52 -29.46 -8.31
CA GLU A 497 -8.85 -30.71 -7.61
C GLU A 497 -9.69 -30.43 -6.34
N ALA A 498 -9.27 -29.45 -5.55
CA ALA A 498 -9.98 -29.04 -4.36
C ALA A 498 -11.40 -28.53 -4.69
N MET A 499 -11.54 -27.73 -5.75
CA MET A 499 -12.83 -27.20 -6.20
C MET A 499 -13.77 -28.33 -6.62
N ARG A 500 -13.28 -29.27 -7.44
CA ARG A 500 -14.06 -30.45 -7.88
C ARG A 500 -14.49 -31.34 -6.71
N ALA A 501 -13.62 -31.56 -5.73
CA ALA A 501 -13.94 -32.33 -4.52
C ALA A 501 -15.05 -31.70 -3.65
N HIS A 502 -15.28 -30.39 -3.79
CA HIS A 502 -16.39 -29.71 -3.12
C HIS A 502 -17.72 -29.82 -3.90
N GLY A 503 -17.70 -30.20 -5.18
CA GLY A 503 -18.88 -30.21 -6.05
C GLY A 503 -19.43 -28.80 -6.25
N ALA A 504 -20.76 -28.65 -6.27
CA ALA A 504 -21.41 -27.34 -6.45
C ALA A 504 -20.95 -26.28 -5.44
N LEU A 505 -20.62 -26.68 -4.20
CA LEU A 505 -20.10 -25.77 -3.17
C LEU A 505 -18.74 -25.18 -3.58
N GLY A 506 -17.90 -25.93 -4.30
CA GLY A 506 -16.61 -25.44 -4.77
C GLY A 506 -16.73 -24.35 -5.84
N TYR A 507 -17.85 -24.34 -6.58
CA TYR A 507 -18.17 -23.31 -7.55
C TYR A 507 -18.84 -22.06 -6.93
N SER A 508 -19.18 -22.13 -5.64
CA SER A 508 -19.78 -21.01 -4.90
C SER A 508 -18.72 -20.05 -4.35
N ARG A 509 -19.16 -18.87 -3.90
CA ARG A 509 -18.30 -17.91 -3.17
C ARG A 509 -18.17 -18.21 -1.67
N GLU A 510 -18.81 -19.28 -1.18
CA GLU A 510 -18.72 -19.67 0.23
C GLU A 510 -17.39 -20.35 0.57
N VAL A 511 -16.64 -20.78 -0.44
CA VAL A 511 -15.31 -21.34 -0.31
C VAL A 511 -14.37 -20.56 -1.22
N ASP A 512 -13.21 -20.15 -0.70
CA ASP A 512 -12.26 -19.26 -1.38
C ASP A 512 -11.49 -19.93 -2.55
N LEU A 513 -11.87 -21.13 -2.99
CA LEU A 513 -11.19 -21.89 -4.04
C LEU A 513 -11.29 -21.21 -5.41
N GLY A 514 -12.46 -20.66 -5.75
CA GLY A 514 -12.62 -19.91 -7.00
C GLY A 514 -11.76 -18.64 -7.05
N ASP A 515 -11.57 -17.98 -5.91
CA ASP A 515 -10.70 -16.81 -5.77
C ASP A 515 -9.24 -17.21 -5.95
N ARG A 516 -8.80 -18.29 -5.30
CA ARG A 516 -7.44 -18.84 -5.45
C ARG A 516 -7.10 -19.20 -6.90
N VAL A 517 -8.01 -19.84 -7.62
CA VAL A 517 -7.82 -20.15 -9.06
C VAL A 517 -7.64 -18.85 -9.86
N ARG A 518 -8.53 -17.87 -9.68
CA ARG A 518 -8.46 -16.57 -10.39
C ARG A 518 -7.16 -15.83 -10.08
N ASP A 519 -6.74 -15.83 -8.82
CA ASP A 519 -5.49 -15.20 -8.36
C ASP A 519 -4.26 -15.87 -9.00
N LEU A 520 -4.20 -17.20 -8.98
CA LEU A 520 -3.11 -17.97 -9.57
C LEU A 520 -3.05 -17.84 -11.09
N MET A 521 -4.20 -17.71 -11.78
CA MET A 521 -4.23 -17.39 -13.22
C MET A 521 -3.54 -16.05 -13.51
N GLY A 522 -3.64 -15.07 -12.62
CA GLY A 522 -2.86 -13.84 -12.69
C GLY A 522 -1.35 -14.11 -12.62
N LEU A 523 -0.90 -14.91 -11.64
CA LEU A 523 0.52 -15.27 -11.47
C LEU A 523 1.05 -16.13 -12.62
N ARG A 524 0.19 -16.91 -13.29
CA ARG A 524 0.55 -17.69 -14.47
C ARG A 524 1.02 -16.79 -15.62
N ILE A 525 0.44 -15.60 -15.73
CA ILE A 525 0.67 -14.64 -16.82
C ILE A 525 1.67 -13.54 -16.42
N ALA A 526 1.51 -12.98 -15.23
CA ALA A 526 2.28 -11.84 -14.75
C ALA A 526 3.76 -12.19 -14.49
N ASP A 527 4.60 -11.15 -14.50
CA ASP A 527 6.03 -11.20 -14.21
C ASP A 527 6.81 -12.16 -15.14
N GLY A 528 6.26 -12.41 -16.33
CA GLY A 528 6.73 -13.36 -17.34
C GLY A 528 5.90 -14.63 -17.32
N THR A 529 5.27 -15.01 -18.44
CA THR A 529 4.37 -16.17 -18.48
C THR A 529 5.08 -17.47 -18.12
N THR A 530 4.35 -18.49 -17.65
CA THR A 530 4.94 -19.81 -17.37
C THR A 530 5.66 -20.40 -18.60
N ASP A 531 5.16 -20.12 -19.80
CA ASP A 531 5.82 -20.49 -21.06
C ASP A 531 7.17 -19.79 -21.26
N VAL A 532 7.23 -18.47 -21.03
CA VAL A 532 8.49 -17.70 -21.13
C VAL A 532 9.51 -18.20 -20.11
N MET A 533 9.07 -18.51 -18.89
CA MET A 533 9.97 -19.07 -17.88
C MET A 533 10.57 -20.41 -18.32
N ARG A 534 9.75 -21.31 -18.88
CA ARG A 534 10.22 -22.59 -19.43
C ARG A 534 11.21 -22.37 -20.59
N MET A 535 10.92 -21.42 -21.47
CA MET A 535 11.82 -21.03 -22.55
C MET A 535 13.16 -20.52 -22.01
N THR A 536 13.16 -19.73 -20.94
CA THR A 536 14.39 -19.27 -20.27
C THR A 536 15.18 -20.44 -19.70
N VAL A 537 14.54 -21.42 -19.04
CA VAL A 537 15.22 -22.62 -18.55
C VAL A 537 15.92 -23.38 -19.68
N VAL A 538 15.26 -23.53 -20.82
CA VAL A 538 15.86 -24.17 -22.01
C VAL A 538 17.06 -23.38 -22.50
N ARG A 539 16.92 -22.05 -22.64
CA ARG A 539 17.99 -21.16 -23.09
C ARG A 539 19.23 -21.23 -22.21
N GLU A 540 19.05 -21.13 -20.88
CA GLU A 540 20.17 -21.16 -19.94
C GLU A 540 20.86 -22.52 -19.89
N LYS A 541 20.09 -23.61 -20.02
CA LYS A 541 20.64 -24.97 -19.92
C LYS A 541 21.29 -25.47 -21.21
N TYR A 542 20.71 -25.13 -22.36
CA TYR A 542 21.05 -25.72 -23.66
C TYR A 542 21.54 -24.70 -24.69
N GLY A 543 21.65 -23.42 -24.32
CA GLY A 543 22.19 -22.36 -25.15
C GLY A 543 21.14 -21.61 -25.99
N PHE A 544 21.57 -20.47 -26.51
CA PHE A 544 20.72 -19.57 -27.31
C PHE A 544 20.30 -20.19 -28.64
N ASP A 545 21.15 -21.01 -29.27
CA ASP A 545 20.86 -21.57 -30.60
C ASP A 545 19.58 -22.41 -30.63
N LEU A 546 19.39 -23.28 -29.62
CA LEU A 546 18.17 -24.09 -29.50
C LEU A 546 16.93 -23.23 -29.27
N TRP A 547 17.07 -22.15 -28.50
CA TRP A 547 16.00 -21.18 -28.27
C TRP A 547 15.69 -20.38 -29.53
N GLU A 548 16.71 -19.92 -30.26
CA GLU A 548 16.60 -19.08 -31.44
C GLU A 548 15.90 -19.80 -32.60
N MET A 549 16.05 -21.12 -32.71
CA MET A 549 15.30 -21.94 -33.67
C MET A 549 13.78 -21.73 -33.59
N SER A 550 13.24 -21.35 -32.43
CA SER A 550 11.81 -21.04 -32.26
C SER A 550 11.42 -19.61 -32.68
N MET A 551 12.40 -18.72 -32.82
CA MET A 551 12.21 -17.29 -33.12
C MET A 551 12.49 -16.95 -34.58
N ARG A 552 13.31 -17.75 -35.29
CA ARG A 552 13.54 -17.57 -36.72
C ARG A 552 12.31 -18.02 -37.51
N SER A 553 11.68 -17.11 -38.23
CA SER A 553 10.75 -17.50 -39.30
C SER A 553 11.56 -18.19 -40.41
N ASN A 554 11.02 -19.25 -41.01
CA ASN A 554 11.61 -19.95 -42.16
C ASN A 554 11.86 -19.06 -43.39
N ALA A 555 11.53 -17.75 -43.35
CA ALA A 555 11.79 -16.80 -44.43
C ALA A 555 13.27 -16.37 -44.51
N GLU A 556 14.02 -16.38 -43.40
CA GLU A 556 15.45 -15.99 -43.42
C GLU A 556 16.40 -17.10 -43.89
N THR A 557 15.95 -18.35 -43.86
CA THR A 557 16.68 -19.50 -44.42
C THR A 557 16.50 -19.61 -45.94
N ALA A 558 15.35 -19.18 -46.49
CA ALA A 558 15.11 -19.24 -47.93
C ALA A 558 15.98 -18.27 -48.75
N THR A 559 16.30 -17.07 -48.21
CA THR A 559 17.12 -16.08 -48.93
C THR A 559 18.62 -16.40 -48.96
N LYS A 560 19.10 -17.33 -48.13
CA LYS A 560 20.51 -17.77 -48.15
C LYS A 560 20.78 -19.00 -49.03
N GLU A 561 19.76 -19.75 -49.42
CA GLU A 561 19.91 -20.90 -50.34
C GLU A 561 19.70 -20.52 -51.81
N GLU A 562 19.07 -19.38 -52.13
CA GLU A 562 18.91 -18.92 -53.53
C GLU A 562 20.11 -18.10 -54.07
N THR A 563 21.20 -17.95 -53.31
CA THR A 563 22.43 -17.25 -53.75
C THR A 563 23.69 -18.12 -53.79
N LYS A 564 23.54 -19.44 -53.95
CA LYS A 564 24.67 -20.36 -54.17
C LYS A 564 24.68 -20.97 -55.56
#